data_AF-A0A9X8VCM6-F1
#
_entry.id   AF-A0A9X8VCM6-F1
#
_cell.length_a   1.000
_cell.length_b   1.000
_cell.length_c   1.000
_cell.angle_alpha   90.00
_cell.angle_beta   90.00
_cell.angle_gamma   90.00
#
_symmetry.space_group_name_H-M   'P 1'
#
loop_
_entity.id
_entity.type
_entity.pdbx_description
1 polymer ?
#
loop_
_entity_poly.entity_id
_entity_poly.type
_entity_poly.pdbx_seq_one_letter_code
_entity_poly.pdbx_strand_id
1 'polypeptide(L)'
;MQTNIVEVENFVQHSEERRSSAFQREVKKYLERYPLTQHVDVLLTDLNGSFRGKRIPVGGLNKLEKGCYFPASVFAMDILGNVVEEAGL
;
A
#
# COMPACT_ATOMS: atom_id res chain seq x y z
N MET A 1 -27.72 -7.09 -24.03
CA MET A 1 -26.52 -6.24 -24.08
C MET A 1 -25.36 -7.08 -23.58
N GLN A 2 -24.46 -7.47 -24.46
CA GLN A 2 -23.26 -8.22 -24.09
C GLN A 2 -22.13 -7.19 -23.98
N THR A 3 -21.72 -6.89 -22.75
CA THR A 3 -20.65 -5.92 -22.49
C THR A 3 -19.34 -6.52 -23.01
N ASN A 4 -18.60 -5.77 -23.84
CA ASN A 4 -17.29 -6.17 -24.37
C ASN A 4 -16.26 -6.22 -23.24
N ILE A 5 -16.15 -7.37 -22.58
CA ILE A 5 -15.23 -7.63 -21.45
C ILE A 5 -13.77 -7.32 -21.84
N VAL A 6 -13.38 -7.59 -23.09
CA VAL A 6 -12.01 -7.37 -23.61
C VAL A 6 -11.63 -5.89 -23.69
N GLU A 7 -12.58 -4.99 -24.00
CA GLU A 7 -12.30 -3.55 -24.06
C GLU A 7 -12.12 -2.96 -22.66
N VAL A 8 -12.84 -3.49 -21.67
CA VAL A 8 -12.74 -3.09 -20.26
C VAL A 8 -11.39 -3.52 -19.66
N GLU A 9 -10.96 -4.76 -19.91
CA GLU A 9 -9.67 -5.27 -19.42
C GLU A 9 -8.48 -4.46 -19.96
N ASN A 10 -8.49 -4.15 -21.26
CA ASN A 10 -7.43 -3.32 -21.89
C ASN A 10 -7.37 -1.89 -21.32
N PHE A 11 -8.53 -1.29 -21.03
CA PHE A 11 -8.60 0.03 -20.41
C PHE A 11 -8.01 0.04 -18.99
N VAL A 12 -8.33 -0.99 -18.19
CA VAL A 12 -7.82 -1.13 -16.82
C VAL A 12 -6.31 -1.34 -16.84
N GLN A 13 -5.78 -2.25 -17.68
CA GLN A 13 -4.33 -2.49 -17.80
C GLN A 13 -3.56 -1.22 -18.15
N HIS A 14 -4.02 -0.46 -19.16
CA HIS A 14 -3.31 0.75 -19.58
C HIS A 14 -3.30 1.83 -18.48
N SER A 15 -4.35 1.89 -17.67
CA SER A 15 -4.42 2.80 -16.51
C SER A 15 -3.46 2.38 -15.39
N GLU A 16 -3.31 1.08 -15.14
CA GLU A 16 -2.39 0.52 -14.14
C GLU A 16 -0.93 0.73 -14.54
N GLU A 17 -0.58 0.48 -15.79
CA GLU A 17 0.76 0.73 -16.34
C GLU A 17 1.16 2.21 -16.24
N ARG A 18 0.23 3.13 -16.56
CA ARG A 18 0.46 4.57 -16.41
C ARG A 18 0.69 4.97 -14.96
N ARG A 19 -0.12 4.46 -14.02
CA ARG A 19 0.03 4.70 -12.58
C ARG A 19 1.36 4.16 -12.05
N SER A 20 1.72 2.95 -12.47
CA SER A 20 3.00 2.31 -12.16
C SER A 20 4.17 3.22 -12.57
N SER A 21 4.18 3.64 -13.83
CA SER A 21 5.24 4.52 -14.34
C SER A 21 5.36 5.86 -13.58
N ALA A 22 4.25 6.39 -13.05
CA ALA A 22 4.23 7.64 -12.30
C ALA A 22 4.85 7.49 -10.90
N PHE A 23 4.50 6.42 -10.19
CA PHE A 23 5.05 6.13 -8.86
C PHE A 23 6.56 5.95 -8.90
N GLN A 24 7.09 5.16 -9.85
CA GLN A 24 8.54 4.95 -9.96
C GLN A 24 9.30 6.26 -10.24
N ARG A 25 8.73 7.15 -11.07
CA ARG A 25 9.33 8.48 -11.32
C ARG A 25 9.32 9.35 -10.07
N GLU A 26 8.25 9.32 -9.29
CA GLU A 26 8.14 10.06 -8.03
C GLU A 26 9.16 9.58 -7.00
N VAL A 27 9.23 8.26 -6.79
CA VAL A 27 10.22 7.63 -5.89
C VAL A 27 11.63 8.05 -6.27
N LYS A 28 11.98 7.97 -7.55
CA LYS A 28 13.30 8.39 -8.05
C LYS A 28 13.59 9.86 -7.69
N LYS A 29 12.68 10.78 -8.03
CA LYS A 29 12.84 12.22 -7.73
C LYS A 29 12.97 12.51 -6.24
N TYR A 30 12.22 11.78 -5.40
CA TYR A 30 12.28 11.92 -3.96
C TYR A 30 13.65 11.50 -3.41
N LEU A 31 14.17 10.34 -3.84
CA LEU A 31 15.45 9.81 -3.37
C LEU A 31 16.66 10.60 -3.89
N GLU A 32 16.56 11.22 -5.08
CA GLU A 32 17.54 12.20 -5.55
C GLU A 32 17.64 13.41 -4.61
N ARG A 33 16.51 13.85 -4.05
CA ARG A 33 16.45 14.98 -3.12
C ARG A 33 16.84 14.61 -1.68
N TYR A 34 16.54 13.38 -1.27
CA TYR A 34 16.77 12.87 0.09
C TYR A 34 17.56 11.55 0.06
N PRO A 35 18.85 11.60 -0.31
CA PRO A 35 19.66 10.38 -0.53
C PRO A 35 19.94 9.58 0.75
N LEU A 36 19.76 10.19 1.93
CA LEU A 36 20.02 9.55 3.22
C LEU A 36 18.79 8.82 3.79
N THR A 37 17.63 8.86 3.12
CA THR A 37 16.42 8.17 3.58
C THR A 37 16.68 6.67 3.72
N GLN A 38 16.53 6.15 4.94
CA GLN A 38 16.74 4.72 5.23
C GLN A 38 15.44 3.91 5.17
N HIS A 39 14.32 4.56 5.51
CA HIS A 39 13.03 3.89 5.67
C HIS A 39 11.88 4.79 5.22
N VAL A 40 10.77 4.16 4.86
CA VAL A 40 9.47 4.80 4.63
C VAL A 40 8.44 4.08 5.49
N ASP A 41 7.60 4.84 6.18
CA ASP A 41 6.50 4.29 6.96
C ASP A 41 5.21 4.33 6.13
N VAL A 42 4.63 3.16 5.89
CA VAL A 42 3.28 3.05 5.31
C VAL A 42 2.31 3.03 6.48
N LEU A 43 1.29 3.89 6.44
CA LEU A 43 0.29 4.02 7.50
C LEU A 43 -1.10 3.74 6.95
N LEU A 44 -1.92 3.07 7.74
CA LEU A 44 -3.36 2.95 7.53
C LEU A 44 -4.09 3.13 8.86
N THR A 45 -5.39 3.36 8.81
CA THR A 45 -6.22 3.54 10.00
C THR A 45 -6.97 2.24 10.30
N ASP A 46 -6.91 1.78 11.55
CA ASP A 46 -7.74 0.64 11.99
C ASP A 46 -9.21 1.04 12.22
N LEU A 47 -10.03 0.08 12.65
CA LEU A 47 -11.46 0.29 12.91
C LEU A 47 -11.73 1.29 14.06
N ASN A 48 -10.77 1.48 14.96
CA ASN A 48 -10.86 2.42 16.07
C ASN A 48 -10.33 3.82 15.71
N GLY A 49 -9.98 4.06 14.44
CA GLY A 49 -9.45 5.35 14.01
C GLY A 49 -7.95 5.54 14.32
N SER A 50 -7.26 4.50 14.81
CA SER A 50 -5.86 4.60 15.19
C SER A 50 -4.93 4.28 14.02
N PHE A 51 -3.84 5.03 13.87
CA PHE A 51 -2.82 4.73 12.87
C PHE A 51 -2.08 3.44 13.20
N ARG A 52 -1.92 2.59 12.18
CA ARG A 52 -1.14 1.35 12.19
C ARG A 52 -0.13 1.42 11.07
N GLY A 53 1.12 1.14 11.42
CA GLY A 53 2.25 1.42 10.55
C GLY A 53 3.07 0.18 10.23
N LYS A 54 3.65 0.19 9.02
CA LYS A 54 4.69 -0.75 8.63
C LYS A 54 5.88 0.04 8.10
N ARG A 55 7.02 -0.14 8.77
CA ARG A 55 8.29 0.47 8.34
C ARG A 55 8.93 -0.39 7.25
N ILE A 56 9.21 0.23 6.11
CA ILE A 56 9.77 -0.40 4.93
C ILE A 56 11.17 0.16 4.68
N PRO A 57 12.23 -0.67 4.58
CA PRO A 57 13.54 -0.20 4.15
C PRO A 57 13.46 0.44 2.75
N VAL A 58 14.22 1.52 2.52
CA VAL A 58 14.19 2.27 1.26
C VAL A 58 14.47 1.40 0.03
N GLY A 59 15.30 0.36 0.17
CA GLY A 59 15.58 -0.61 -0.90
C GLY A 59 14.37 -1.44 -1.35
N GLY A 60 13.28 -1.46 -0.57
CA GLY A 60 12.00 -2.09 -0.92
C GLY A 60 10.93 -1.10 -1.41
N LEU A 61 11.22 0.20 -1.46
CA LEU A 61 10.25 1.25 -1.77
C LEU A 61 9.63 1.09 -3.17
N ASN A 62 10.43 0.68 -4.16
CA ASN A 62 9.95 0.41 -5.52
C ASN A 62 8.89 -0.70 -5.58
N LYS A 63 8.90 -1.66 -4.64
CA LYS A 63 7.94 -2.77 -4.58
C LYS A 63 6.57 -2.33 -4.04
N LEU A 64 6.50 -1.19 -3.33
CA LEU A 64 5.25 -0.67 -2.78
C LEU A 64 4.24 -0.24 -3.85
N GLU A 65 4.68 -0.10 -5.10
CA GLU A 65 3.81 0.11 -6.26
C GLU A 65 2.68 -0.92 -6.36
N LYS A 66 2.96 -2.18 -6.01
CA LYS A 66 1.98 -3.27 -5.99
C LYS A 66 1.19 -3.34 -4.68
N GLY A 67 1.35 -2.34 -3.82
CA GLY A 67 0.87 -2.34 -2.45
C GLY A 67 1.81 -3.03 -1.47
N CYS A 68 1.37 -3.15 -0.22
CA CYS A 68 2.07 -3.88 0.81
C CYS A 68 1.10 -4.57 1.76
N TYR A 69 1.52 -5.72 2.28
CA TYR A 69 0.72 -6.47 3.23
C TYR A 69 0.88 -5.95 4.65
N PHE A 70 -0.26 -5.86 5.34
CA PHE A 70 -0.38 -5.70 6.78
C PHE A 70 -0.95 -7.01 7.38
N PRO A 71 -0.64 -7.32 8.65
CA PRO A 71 -1.31 -8.41 9.37
C PRO A 71 -2.83 -8.19 9.42
N ALA A 72 -3.61 -9.25 9.23
CA ALA A 72 -5.07 -9.19 9.31
C ALA A 72 -5.57 -8.72 10.68
N SER A 73 -4.79 -8.98 11.74
CA SER A 73 -5.05 -8.51 13.09
C SER A 73 -5.22 -7.01 13.22
N VAL A 74 -4.79 -6.21 12.22
CA VAL A 74 -5.08 -4.77 12.18
C VAL A 74 -6.60 -4.48 12.23
N PHE A 75 -7.44 -5.42 11.79
CA PHE A 75 -8.90 -5.31 11.87
C PHE A 75 -9.51 -5.93 13.13
N ALA A 76 -8.70 -6.56 13.98
CA ALA A 76 -9.12 -7.27 15.18
C ALA A 76 -8.54 -6.67 16.46
N MET A 77 -8.16 -5.38 16.46
CA MET A 77 -7.60 -4.76 17.68
C MET A 77 -8.66 -4.02 18.50
N ASP A 78 -8.46 -4.02 19.81
CA ASP A 78 -9.17 -3.13 20.73
C ASP A 78 -8.63 -1.68 20.64
N ILE A 79 -9.25 -0.77 21.39
CA ILE A 79 -8.84 0.65 21.42
C ILE A 79 -7.43 0.87 22.00
N LEU A 80 -6.91 -0.11 22.75
CA LEU A 80 -5.57 -0.07 23.33
C LEU A 80 -4.52 -0.65 22.37
N GLY A 81 -4.94 -1.26 21.26
CA GLY A 81 -4.08 -1.88 20.25
C GLY A 81 -3.74 -3.34 20.51
N ASN A 82 -4.44 -4.00 21.44
CA ASN A 82 -4.30 -5.44 21.65
C ASN A 82 -5.14 -6.19 20.63
N VAL A 83 -4.65 -7.33 20.15
CA VAL A 83 -5.45 -8.23 19.31
C VAL A 83 -6.55 -8.86 20.17
N VAL A 84 -7.77 -8.84 19.65
CA VAL A 84 -8.96 -9.49 20.20
C VAL A 84 -9.06 -10.86 19.54
N GLU A 85 -8.56 -11.87 20.25
CA GLU A 85 -8.48 -13.26 19.74
C GLU A 85 -9.86 -13.82 19.36
N GLU A 86 -10.92 -13.40 20.05
CA GLU A 86 -12.30 -13.81 19.79
C GLU A 86 -12.82 -13.38 18.40
N ALA A 87 -12.15 -12.41 17.75
CA ALA A 87 -12.45 -12.03 16.38
C ALA A 87 -12.06 -13.12 15.35
N GLY A 88 -11.20 -14.07 15.73
CA GLY A 88 -10.80 -15.21 14.89
C GLY A 88 -9.98 -14.85 13.65
N LEU A 89 -9.19 -13.77 13.72
CA LEU A 89 -8.36 -13.24 12.63
C LEU A 89 -6.85 -13.39 12.89
#